data_AF-A0A497G857-F1
#
_entry.id   AF-A0A497G857-F1
#
_cell.length_a   1.000
_cell.length_b   1.000
_cell.length_c   1.000
_cell.angle_alpha   90.00
_cell.angle_beta   90.00
_cell.angle_gamma   90.00
#
_symmetry.space_group_name_H-M   'P 1'
#
loop_
_entity.id
_entity.type
_entity.pdbx_description
1 polymer ?
#
loop_
_entity_poly.entity_id
_entity_poly.type
_entity_poly.pdbx_seq_one_letter_code
_entity_poly.pdbx_strand_id
1 'polypeptide(L)'
;MLARYLEILEEEFGSRLVSVAVFGSVARGEAREGSDVNLLIVVEGLPEDVGSRLEEISRARWRLKLSSEYEDAKRREALATLQRSC
;
A
#
# COMPACT_ATOMS: atom_id res chain seq x y z
N MET A 1 3.09 -0.04 -7.76
CA MET A 1 2.27 -0.31 -6.55
C MET A 1 2.91 0.29 -5.31
N LEU A 2 3.99 -0.26 -4.74
CA LEU A 2 4.57 0.29 -3.50
C LEU A 2 5.03 1.75 -3.61
N ALA A 3 5.85 2.09 -4.61
CA ALA A 3 6.29 3.48 -4.83
C ALA A 3 5.11 4.46 -4.93
N ARG A 4 4.11 4.13 -5.74
CA ARG A 4 2.89 4.95 -5.87
C ARG A 4 2.15 5.14 -4.55
N TYR A 5 2.11 4.11 -3.70
CA TYR A 5 1.49 4.24 -2.40
C TYR A 5 2.28 5.16 -1.46
N LEU A 6 3.62 5.12 -1.50
CA LEU A 6 4.46 6.03 -0.73
C LEU A 6 4.24 7.49 -1.15
N GLU A 7 4.19 7.78 -2.45
CA GLU A 7 3.86 9.12 -2.97
C GLU A 7 2.48 9.59 -2.47
N ILE A 8 1.46 8.73 -2.53
CA ILE A 8 0.12 9.06 -2.03
C ILE A 8 0.14 9.34 -0.52
N LEU A 9 0.94 8.60 0.26
CA LEU A 9 1.07 8.84 1.71
C LEU A 9 1.76 10.18 1.98
N GLU A 10 2.82 10.51 1.23
CA GLU A 10 3.51 11.80 1.32
C GLU A 10 2.56 12.96 0.99
N GLU A 11 1.77 12.83 -0.08
CA GLU A 11 0.77 13.83 -0.47
C GLU A 11 -0.38 13.97 0.54
N GLU A 12 -0.86 12.86 1.12
CA GLU A 12 -2.01 12.87 2.03
C GLU A 12 -1.66 13.39 3.43
N PHE A 13 -0.49 13.02 3.95
CA PHE A 13 -0.10 13.36 5.33
C PHE A 13 0.91 14.51 5.40
N GLY A 14 1.60 14.83 4.31
CA GLY A 14 2.54 15.95 4.23
C GLY A 14 3.58 15.91 5.35
N SER A 15 3.78 17.04 6.02
CA SER A 15 4.71 17.15 7.16
C SER A 15 4.35 16.27 8.37
N ARG A 16 3.11 15.78 8.46
CA ARG A 16 2.73 14.83 9.52
C ARG A 16 3.25 13.42 9.26
N LEU A 17 3.65 13.08 8.04
CA LEU A 17 4.23 11.77 7.76
C LEU A 17 5.65 11.71 8.31
N VAL A 18 5.81 11.06 9.47
CA VAL A 18 7.11 10.98 10.15
C VAL A 18 7.98 9.90 9.53
N SER A 19 7.42 8.71 9.29
CA SER A 19 8.16 7.60 8.67
C SER A 19 7.24 6.53 8.09
N VAL A 20 7.76 5.79 7.12
CA VAL A 20 7.18 4.54 6.62
C VAL A 20 8.26 3.46 6.66
N ALA A 21 7.97 2.33 7.30
CA ALA A 21 8.88 1.20 7.39
C ALA A 21 8.27 -0.06 6.78
N VAL A 22 9.07 -0.79 6.01
CA VAL A 22 8.67 -2.05 5.36
C VAL A 22 8.92 -3.22 6.31
N PHE A 23 7.94 -4.11 6.41
CA PHE A 23 7.99 -5.33 7.22
C PHE A 23 7.66 -6.57 6.36
N GLY A 24 7.78 -7.74 6.98
CA GLY A 24 7.38 -9.00 6.39
C GLY A 24 8.36 -9.51 5.31
N SER A 25 7.84 -10.31 4.38
CA SER A 25 8.65 -11.00 3.36
C SER A 25 9.43 -10.03 2.47
N VAL A 26 8.88 -8.85 2.18
CA VAL A 26 9.58 -7.80 1.41
C VAL A 26 10.83 -7.33 2.14
N ALA A 27 10.73 -7.04 3.44
CA ALA A 27 11.88 -6.58 4.23
C ALA A 27 12.97 -7.66 4.38
N ARG A 28 12.60 -8.94 4.33
CA ARG A 28 13.55 -10.07 4.40
C ARG A 28 14.13 -10.49 3.05
N GLY A 29 13.66 -9.93 1.94
CA GLY A 29 14.05 -10.37 0.60
C GLY A 29 13.45 -11.72 0.19
N GLU A 30 12.38 -12.16 0.86
CA GLU A 30 11.70 -13.44 0.62
C GLU A 30 10.39 -13.29 -0.17
N ALA A 31 10.04 -12.05 -0.54
CA ALA A 31 8.81 -11.78 -1.27
C ALA A 31 8.81 -12.47 -2.64
N ARG A 32 7.70 -13.13 -2.94
CA ARG A 32 7.41 -13.73 -4.24
C ARG A 32 6.33 -12.90 -4.96
N GLU A 33 6.14 -13.15 -6.23
CA GLU A 33 5.03 -12.55 -6.97
C GLU A 33 3.68 -12.85 -6.27
N GLY A 34 2.86 -11.81 -6.09
CA GLY A 34 1.61 -11.89 -5.34
C GLY A 34 1.75 -11.79 -3.80
N SER A 35 2.97 -11.64 -3.26
CA SER A 35 3.14 -11.43 -1.81
C SER A 35 2.57 -10.09 -1.36
N ASP A 36 1.90 -10.09 -0.21
CA ASP A 36 1.47 -8.87 0.46
C ASP A 36 2.67 -8.01 0.90
N VAL A 37 2.45 -6.69 0.95
CA VAL A 37 3.41 -5.73 1.51
C VAL A 37 2.90 -5.27 2.87
N ASN A 38 3.72 -5.42 3.91
CA ASN A 38 3.40 -4.96 5.25
C ASN A 38 4.13 -3.64 5.50
N LEU A 39 3.40 -2.59 5.87
CA LEU A 39 3.94 -1.28 6.19
C LEU A 39 3.56 -0.88 7.61
N LEU A 40 4.51 -0.30 8.33
CA LEU A 40 4.25 0.54 9.50
C LEU A 40 4.33 2.00 9.05
N ILE A 41 3.26 2.75 9.28
CA ILE A 41 3.15 4.16 8.92
C ILE A 41 3.06 4.94 10.23
N VAL A 42 4.00 5.86 10.44
CA VAL A 42 4.01 6.75 11.61
C VAL A 42 3.59 8.13 11.15
N VAL A 43 2.44 8.58 11.64
CA VAL A 43 1.88 9.91 11.34
C VAL A 43 1.67 10.66 12.65
N GLU A 44 2.10 11.92 12.69
CA GLU A 44 1.89 12.81 13.81
C GLU A 44 0.42 13.23 13.95
N GLY A 45 -0.07 13.28 15.19
CA GLY A 45 -1.42 13.74 15.49
C GLY A 45 -2.55 12.81 15.02
N LEU A 46 -2.28 11.50 14.91
CA LEU A 46 -3.35 10.52 14.69
C LEU A 46 -4.27 10.42 15.92
N PRO A 47 -5.59 10.22 15.74
CA PRO A 47 -6.53 9.93 16.81
C PRO A 47 -6.08 8.75 17.69
N GLU A 48 -6.49 8.67 18.95
CA GLU A 48 -6.12 7.54 19.83
C GLU A 48 -6.82 6.25 19.44
N ASP A 49 -8.07 6.34 18.98
CA ASP A 49 -8.87 5.18 18.63
C ASP A 49 -8.49 4.61 17.27
N VAL A 50 -8.64 3.29 17.14
CA VAL A 50 -8.26 2.57 15.92
C VAL A 50 -9.21 2.88 14.75
N GLY A 51 -10.47 3.19 15.02
CA GLY A 51 -11.48 3.44 14.00
C GLY A 51 -11.16 4.69 13.19
N SER A 52 -10.98 5.82 13.86
CA SER A 52 -10.65 7.09 13.21
C SER A 52 -9.26 7.07 12.55
N ARG A 53 -8.29 6.31 13.10
CA ARG A 53 -7.03 6.03 12.38
C ARG A 53 -7.26 5.32 11.05
N LEU A 54 -8.14 4.31 11.03
CA LEU A 54 -8.48 3.57 9.82
C LEU A 54 -9.22 4.44 8.79
N GLU A 55 -10.03 5.38 9.27
CA GLU A 55 -10.70 6.38 8.44
C GLU A 55 -9.69 7.35 7.80
N GLU A 56 -8.72 7.88 8.55
CA GLU A 56 -7.68 8.75 8.00
C GLU A 56 -6.88 8.06 6.89
N ILE A 57 -6.41 6.83 7.14
CA ILE A 57 -5.64 6.08 6.12
C ILE A 57 -6.52 5.59 4.96
N SER A 58 -7.86 5.58 5.12
CA SER A 58 -8.77 5.07 4.09
C SER A 58 -8.67 5.88 2.80
N ARG A 59 -8.47 7.20 2.87
CA ARG A 59 -8.39 8.06 1.69
C ARG A 59 -7.17 7.71 0.84
N ALA A 60 -6.00 7.57 1.47
CA ALA A 60 -4.78 7.14 0.80
C ALA A 60 -4.95 5.75 0.15
N ARG A 61 -5.60 4.80 0.83
CA ARG A 61 -5.91 3.48 0.26
C ARG A 61 -6.85 3.55 -0.94
N TRP A 62 -7.88 4.38 -0.88
CA TRP A 62 -8.81 4.56 -2.00
C TRP A 62 -8.13 5.20 -3.21
N ARG A 63 -7.29 6.20 -2.99
CA ARG A 63 -6.48 6.81 -4.05
C ARG A 63 -5.57 5.80 -4.75
N LEU A 64 -4.96 4.89 -3.99
CA LEU A 64 -4.17 3.81 -4.59
C LEU A 64 -5.07 2.89 -5.43
N LYS A 65 -6.24 2.47 -4.91
CA LYS A 65 -7.17 1.60 -5.65
C LYS A 65 -7.68 2.21 -6.95
N LEU A 66 -7.77 3.54 -7.02
CA LEU A 66 -8.19 4.26 -8.23
C LEU A 66 -7.03 4.61 -9.18
N SER A 67 -5.79 4.23 -8.83
CA SER A 67 -4.61 4.51 -9.66
C SER A 67 -4.47 3.52 -10.82
N SER A 68 -3.90 3.97 -11.93
CA SER A 68 -3.61 3.09 -13.08
C SER A 68 -2.66 1.96 -12.71
N GLU A 69 -1.72 2.19 -11.79
CA GLU A 69 -0.77 1.20 -11.30
C GLU A 69 -1.45 0.04 -10.58
N TYR A 70 -2.56 0.32 -9.89
CA TYR A 70 -3.38 -0.70 -9.25
C TYR A 70 -4.14 -1.53 -10.30
N GLU A 71 -4.77 -0.88 -11.27
CA GLU A 71 -5.44 -1.57 -12.38
C GLU A 71 -4.47 -2.42 -13.21
N ASP A 72 -3.29 -1.91 -13.50
CA ASP A 72 -2.24 -2.64 -14.20
C ASP A 72 -1.73 -3.84 -13.40
N ALA A 73 -1.59 -3.70 -12.08
CA ALA A 73 -1.25 -4.81 -11.21
C ALA A 73 -2.34 -5.90 -11.22
N LYS A 74 -3.63 -5.52 -11.13
CA LYS A 74 -4.76 -6.45 -11.22
C LYS A 74 -4.84 -7.14 -12.57
N ARG A 75 -4.61 -6.41 -13.67
CA ARG A 75 -4.57 -6.98 -15.02
C ARG A 75 -3.45 -8.01 -15.17
N ARG A 76 -2.23 -7.69 -14.71
CA ARG A 76 -1.10 -8.64 -14.75
C ARG A 76 -1.38 -9.91 -13.95
N GLU A 77 -1.95 -9.76 -12.75
CA GLU A 77 -2.33 -10.89 -11.90
C GLU A 77 -3.37 -11.80 -12.59
N ALA A 78 -4.39 -11.20 -13.23
CA ALA A 78 -5.39 -11.94 -13.98
C ALA A 78 -4.78 -12.70 -15.18
N LEU A 79 -3.92 -12.05 -15.96
CA LEU A 79 -3.22 -12.68 -17.09
C LEU A 79 -2.31 -13.84 -16.64
N ALA A 80 -1.54 -13.64 -15.57
CA ALA A 80 -0.69 -14.69 -15.01
C ALA A 80 -1.51 -15.90 -14.53
N THR A 81 -2.73 -15.67 -14.05
CA THR A 81 -3.63 -16.75 -13.61
C THR A 81 -4.21 -17.53 -14.79
N LEU A 82 -4.55 -16.85 -15.88
CA LEU A 82 -5.01 -17.51 -17.13
C LEU A 82 -3.90 -18.35 -17.75
N GLN A 83 -2.67 -17.83 -17.81
CA GLN A 83 -1.52 -18.56 -18.37
C GLN A 83 -1.12 -19.80 -17.56
N ARG A 84 -1.43 -19.85 -16.25
CA ARG A 84 -1.19 -21.03 -15.39
C ARG A 84 -2.27 -22.10 -15.51
N SER A 85 -3.39 -21.79 -16.17
CA SER A 85 -4.54 -22.70 -16.32
C SER A 85 -4.62 -23.37 -17.70
N CYS A 86 -3.66 -23.10 -18.59
CA CYS A 86 -3.45 -23.75 -19.88
C CYS A 86 -2.19 -24.61 -19.83
#